data_AF-A0AAQ0NDM9-F1
#
_entry.id   AF-A0AAQ0NDM9-F1
#
_cell.length_a   1.000
_cell.length_b   1.000
_cell.length_c   1.000
_cell.angle_alpha   90.00
_cell.angle_beta   90.00
_cell.angle_gamma   90.00
#
_symmetry.space_group_name_H-M   'P 1'
#
loop_
_entity.id
_entity.type
_entity.pdbx_description
1 polymer ?
#
loop_
_entity_poly.entity_id
_entity_poly.type
_entity_poly.pdbx_seq_one_letter_code
_entity_poly.pdbx_strand_id
1 'polypeptide(L)'
;MKIFVVSHLSPTPASHELICQLSHIKHEPRKTVPVLVIDDRYNLTKLPVSDLSTDHVQFSLEDFLHENGVSGVVANTVARHMDTVESDWVLIDFGQHDSATCMDFIRKIARYNYLSPRLRHRNIVIMVPAMHLGIYSRTLNESFNNLPVSTTASVRSAQIGRLFMVTRLEKVLISLPLLVGVLRRARRLFLRIFRRAARSI
;
A
#
# COMPACT_ATOMS: atom_id res chain seq x y z
N MET A 1 13.48 11.51 9.79
CA MET A 1 12.40 10.68 9.21
C MET A 1 12.97 9.49 8.48
N LYS A 2 12.28 8.35 8.53
CA LYS A 2 12.49 7.17 7.69
C LYS A 2 11.15 6.74 7.11
N ILE A 3 11.13 6.22 5.88
CA ILE A 3 9.94 5.63 5.28
C ILE A 3 10.18 4.14 5.12
N PHE A 4 9.36 3.32 5.76
CA PHE A 4 9.35 1.87 5.62
C PHE A 4 8.20 1.47 4.71
N VAL A 5 8.46 0.66 3.70
CA VAL A 5 7.43 0.07 2.84
C VAL A 5 7.42 -1.41 3.12
N VAL A 6 6.34 -1.90 3.70
CA VAL A 6 6.25 -3.24 4.27
C VAL A 6 5.23 -4.06 3.50
N SER A 7 5.64 -5.26 3.09
CA SER A 7 4.79 -6.22 2.39
C SER A 7 3.76 -6.88 3.32
N HIS A 8 2.51 -6.96 2.86
CA HIS A 8 1.40 -7.61 3.56
C HIS A 8 1.30 -9.11 3.17
N LEU A 9 2.20 -9.97 3.65
CA LEU A 9 2.29 -11.39 3.22
C LEU A 9 1.54 -12.43 4.08
N SER A 10 0.99 -12.09 5.25
CA SER A 10 0.31 -13.07 6.13
C SER A 10 -0.49 -12.39 7.25
N PRO A 11 -1.38 -13.09 8.00
CA PRO A 11 -2.26 -12.45 8.96
C PRO A 11 -1.42 -11.66 9.96
N THR A 12 -1.82 -10.40 10.10
CA THR A 12 -1.14 -9.31 10.79
C THR A 12 -0.61 -9.76 12.16
N PRO A 13 0.70 -9.62 12.44
CA PRO A 13 1.07 -9.33 13.82
C PRO A 13 0.49 -7.96 14.20
N ALA A 14 0.24 -7.75 15.48
CA ALA A 14 -0.26 -6.47 15.99
C ALA A 14 0.66 -5.34 15.49
N SER A 15 0.07 -4.21 15.10
CA SER A 15 0.79 -3.01 14.61
C SER A 15 2.01 -2.67 15.46
N HIS A 16 1.88 -2.78 16.78
CA HIS A 16 2.95 -2.60 17.75
C HIS A 16 4.18 -3.50 17.50
N GLU A 17 3.99 -4.80 17.28
CA GLU A 17 5.10 -5.74 17.04
C GLU A 17 5.88 -5.37 15.77
N LEU A 18 5.17 -4.97 14.71
CA LEU A 18 5.81 -4.50 13.49
C LEU A 18 6.67 -3.25 13.76
N ILE A 19 6.14 -2.27 14.48
CA ILE A 19 6.88 -1.06 14.80
C ILE A 19 8.12 -1.39 15.65
N CYS A 20 7.99 -2.26 16.66
CA CYS A 20 9.13 -2.73 17.44
C CYS A 20 10.19 -3.42 16.57
N GLN A 21 9.79 -4.26 15.62
CA GLN A 21 10.73 -4.91 14.69
C GLN A 21 11.46 -3.88 13.82
N LEU A 22 10.74 -2.89 13.28
CA LEU A 22 11.31 -1.86 12.41
C LEU A 22 12.21 -0.87 13.16
N SER A 23 11.97 -0.63 14.46
CA SER A 23 12.77 0.30 15.26
C SER A 23 14.23 -0.13 15.40
N HIS A 24 14.49 -1.44 15.32
CA HIS A 24 15.84 -2.02 15.33
C HIS A 24 16.64 -1.77 14.05
N ILE A 25 15.98 -1.36 12.96
CA ILE A 25 16.64 -1.10 11.68
C ILE A 25 17.40 0.23 11.76
N LYS A 26 18.72 0.11 11.81
CA LYS A 26 19.65 1.23 11.71
C LYS A 26 19.96 1.51 10.24
N HIS A 27 20.15 2.78 9.92
CA HIS A 27 20.60 3.23 8.61
C HIS A 27 21.65 4.32 8.80
N GLU A 28 22.56 4.45 7.84
CA GLU A 28 23.55 5.51 7.86
C GLU A 28 22.90 6.88 7.64
N PRO A 29 23.44 7.95 8.26
CA PRO A 29 22.96 9.30 8.03
C PRO A 29 23.01 9.68 6.54
N ARG A 30 21.89 10.16 5.99
CA ARG A 30 21.79 10.59 4.59
C ARG A 30 21.12 11.95 4.50
N LYS A 31 21.47 12.71 3.45
CA LYS A 31 20.80 13.98 3.10
C LYS A 31 19.40 13.76 2.52
N THR A 32 19.14 12.58 1.95
CA THR A 32 17.85 12.19 1.38
C THR A 32 17.01 11.40 2.39
N VAL A 33 15.70 11.42 2.21
CA VAL A 33 14.78 10.58 2.98
C VAL A 33 15.03 9.12 2.61
N PRO A 34 15.43 8.26 3.55
CA PRO A 34 15.62 6.84 3.28
C PRO A 34 14.26 6.15 3.12
N VAL A 35 14.09 5.44 2.00
CA VAL A 35 12.97 4.54 1.75
C VAL A 35 13.48 3.10 1.88
N LEU A 36 13.05 2.41 2.93
CA LEU A 36 13.46 1.07 3.31
C LEU A 36 12.37 0.08 2.92
N VAL A 37 12.71 -0.91 2.09
CA VAL A 37 11.75 -1.88 1.54
C VAL A 37 11.88 -3.19 2.30
N ILE A 38 10.79 -3.64 2.91
CA ILE A 38 10.73 -4.84 3.75
C ILE A 38 9.75 -5.82 3.10
N ASP A 39 10.30 -6.79 2.36
CA ASP A 39 9.51 -7.84 1.72
C ASP A 39 9.18 -8.96 2.71
N ASP A 40 10.19 -9.45 3.43
CA ASP A 40 10.04 -10.47 4.47
C ASP A 40 10.69 -10.00 5.78
N ARG A 41 10.13 -10.46 6.90
CA ARG A 41 10.49 -10.11 8.27
C ARG A 41 11.12 -11.28 9.03
N TYR A 42 11.41 -12.41 8.38
CA TYR A 42 12.00 -13.60 9.01
C TYR A 42 13.29 -13.32 9.83
N ASN A 43 14.05 -12.29 9.47
CA ASN A 43 15.24 -11.88 10.21
C ASN A 43 14.94 -10.98 11.42
N LEU A 44 13.76 -10.36 11.46
CA LEU A 44 13.34 -9.43 12.51
C LEU A 44 12.56 -10.12 13.63
N THR A 45 11.96 -11.29 13.36
CA THR A 45 11.20 -12.09 14.34
C THR A 45 12.05 -12.68 15.47
N LYS A 46 13.38 -12.68 15.33
CA LYS A 46 14.32 -13.20 16.35
C LYS A 46 14.82 -12.12 17.32
N LEU A 47 14.44 -10.86 17.09
CA LEU A 47 14.86 -9.77 17.96
C LEU A 47 13.96 -9.71 19.18
N PRO A 48 14.51 -9.53 20.40
CA PRO A 48 13.71 -9.34 21.58
C PRO A 48 12.80 -8.12 21.37
N VAL A 49 11.52 -8.24 21.74
CA VAL A 49 10.62 -7.09 21.77
C VAL A 49 11.22 -6.10 22.77
N SER A 50 11.76 -5.01 22.25
CA SER A 50 12.40 -4.00 23.09
C SER A 50 11.34 -3.35 23.98
N ASP A 51 11.68 -3.12 25.26
CA ASP A 51 10.87 -2.35 26.21
C ASP A 51 10.74 -0.86 25.84
N LEU A 52 11.31 -0.44 24.71
CA LEU A 52 11.13 0.89 24.15
C LEU A 52 9.68 1.06 23.71
N SER A 53 8.90 1.79 24.51
CA SER A 53 7.58 2.30 24.17
C SER A 53 7.61 2.92 22.77
N THR A 54 7.16 2.17 21.78
CA THR A 54 7.12 2.63 20.39
C THR A 54 5.71 3.13 20.12
N ASP A 55 5.44 4.32 20.68
CA ASP A 55 4.18 5.01 20.48
C ASP A 55 3.95 5.19 18.97
N HIS A 56 2.77 4.78 18.52
CA HIS A 56 2.43 4.78 17.12
C HIS A 56 0.94 5.09 16.94
N VAL A 57 0.66 5.79 15.85
CA VAL A 57 -0.69 5.95 15.33
C VAL A 57 -0.86 5.10 14.09
N GLN A 58 -2.04 4.51 13.93
CA GLN A 58 -2.40 3.73 12.76
C GLN A 58 -3.56 4.39 12.02
N PHE A 59 -3.43 4.47 10.70
CA PHE A 59 -4.46 4.88 9.77
C PHE A 59 -4.68 3.81 8.71
N SER A 60 -5.92 3.71 8.23
CA SER A 60 -6.23 3.04 6.98
C SER A 60 -6.22 4.06 5.85
N LEU A 61 -5.90 3.66 4.61
CA LEU A 61 -5.97 4.58 3.48
C LEU A 61 -7.39 5.15 3.29
N GLU A 62 -8.42 4.40 3.70
CA GLU A 62 -9.82 4.83 3.79
C GLU A 62 -10.00 6.15 4.56
N ASP A 63 -9.21 6.38 5.61
CA ASP A 63 -9.32 7.57 6.46
C ASP A 63 -9.01 8.87 5.70
N PHE A 64 -8.35 8.75 4.53
CA PHE A 64 -7.95 9.87 3.69
C PHE A 64 -8.82 10.05 2.44
N LEU A 65 -9.78 9.15 2.22
CA LEU A 65 -10.69 9.21 1.10
C LEU A 65 -11.84 10.19 1.37
N HIS A 66 -12.43 10.72 0.31
CA HIS A 66 -13.67 11.48 0.43
C HIS A 66 -14.81 10.56 0.85
N GLU A 67 -15.73 11.04 1.69
CA GLU A 67 -16.94 10.31 2.14
C GLU A 67 -17.78 9.72 1.00
N ASN A 68 -17.71 10.31 -0.19
CA ASN A 68 -18.47 9.87 -1.36
C ASN A 68 -17.77 8.73 -2.13
N GLY A 69 -16.56 8.32 -1.74
CA GLY A 69 -15.79 7.22 -2.35
C GLY A 69 -15.30 7.45 -3.79
N VAL A 70 -15.78 8.49 -4.48
CA VAL A 70 -15.52 8.74 -5.91
C VAL A 70 -14.37 9.74 -6.14
N SER A 71 -14.10 10.65 -5.20
CA SER A 71 -13.17 11.78 -5.41
C SER A 71 -11.70 11.50 -5.05
N GLY A 72 -11.33 10.23 -4.84
CA GLY A 72 -9.96 9.85 -4.49
C GLY A 72 -9.50 10.41 -3.14
N VAL A 73 -8.18 10.55 -2.97
CA VAL A 73 -7.59 11.02 -1.71
C VAL A 73 -7.75 12.53 -1.60
N VAL A 74 -8.21 13.03 -0.46
CA VAL A 74 -8.42 14.46 -0.24
C VAL A 74 -7.21 15.07 0.48
N ALA A 75 -6.54 16.04 -0.15
CA ALA A 75 -5.32 16.65 0.41
C ALA A 75 -5.55 17.33 1.77
N ASN A 76 -6.69 17.97 1.96
CA ASN A 76 -7.05 18.59 3.24
C ASN A 76 -7.26 17.55 4.34
N THR A 77 -7.79 16.37 4.00
CA THR A 77 -7.95 15.26 4.94
C THR A 77 -6.59 14.71 5.36
N VAL A 78 -5.64 14.58 4.41
CA VAL A 78 -4.23 14.25 4.73
C VAL A 78 -3.64 15.26 5.71
N ALA A 79 -3.75 16.56 5.43
CA ALA A 79 -3.24 17.60 6.32
C ALA A 79 -3.89 17.51 7.71
N ARG A 80 -5.23 17.42 7.78
CA ARG A 80 -5.99 17.31 9.02
C ARG A 80 -5.52 16.16 9.90
N HIS A 81 -5.39 14.95 9.34
CA HIS A 81 -4.93 13.80 10.12
C HIS A 81 -3.46 13.96 10.52
N MET A 82 -2.59 14.37 9.60
CA MET A 82 -1.15 14.49 9.87
C MET A 82 -0.81 15.61 10.86
N ASP A 83 -1.60 16.69 10.92
CA ASP A 83 -1.41 17.78 11.88
C ASP A 83 -1.71 17.36 13.33
N THR A 84 -2.57 16.35 13.51
CA THR A 84 -2.95 15.80 14.83
C THR A 84 -2.02 14.69 15.32
N VAL A 85 -1.07 14.23 14.50
CA VAL A 85 -0.15 13.15 14.89
C VAL A 85 0.88 13.66 15.90
N GLU A 86 0.83 13.12 17.11
CA GLU A 86 1.84 13.36 18.14
C GLU A 86 2.91 12.27 18.17
N SER A 87 2.53 11.03 17.87
CA SER A 87 3.42 9.86 17.87
C SER A 87 4.59 9.95 16.89
N ASP A 88 5.71 9.33 17.29
CA ASP A 88 6.92 9.25 16.46
C ASP A 88 6.76 8.32 15.26
N TRP A 89 5.81 7.38 15.32
CA TRP A 89 5.56 6.40 14.28
C TRP A 89 4.15 6.55 13.71
N VAL A 90 4.06 6.60 12.38
CA VAL A 90 2.81 6.68 11.64
C VAL A 90 2.71 5.47 10.75
N LEU A 91 1.78 4.57 11.04
CA LEU A 91 1.48 3.41 10.21
C LEU A 91 0.27 3.72 9.33
N ILE A 92 0.39 3.51 8.03
CA ILE A 92 -0.70 3.67 7.06
C ILE A 92 -0.85 2.37 6.30
N ASP A 93 -2.01 1.74 6.40
CA ASP A 93 -2.35 0.53 5.66
C ASP A 93 -3.05 0.87 4.34
N PHE A 94 -2.44 0.48 3.21
CA PHE A 94 -3.06 0.63 1.89
C PHE A 94 -4.08 -0.46 1.58
N GLY A 95 -4.15 -1.53 2.40
CA GLY A 95 -5.11 -2.60 2.23
C GLY A 95 -5.19 -3.13 0.80
N GLN A 96 -6.38 -3.06 0.21
CA GLN A 96 -6.69 -3.56 -1.13
C GLN A 96 -7.19 -2.47 -2.10
N HIS A 97 -6.77 -1.22 -1.87
CA HIS A 97 -7.10 -0.10 -2.76
C HIS A 97 -6.43 -0.24 -4.13
N ASP A 98 -7.02 0.39 -5.13
CA ASP A 98 -6.43 0.41 -6.46
C ASP A 98 -5.12 1.22 -6.48
N SER A 99 -4.29 0.93 -7.47
CA SER A 99 -2.98 1.56 -7.62
C SER A 99 -3.06 3.07 -7.82
N ALA A 100 -4.09 3.59 -8.50
CA ALA A 100 -4.20 5.02 -8.73
C ALA A 100 -4.46 5.77 -7.42
N THR A 101 -5.34 5.25 -6.56
CA THR A 101 -5.61 5.79 -5.23
C THR A 101 -4.38 5.76 -4.33
N CYS A 102 -3.66 4.64 -4.29
CA CYS A 102 -2.41 4.52 -3.53
C CYS A 102 -1.34 5.54 -3.99
N MET A 103 -1.18 5.69 -5.30
CA MET A 103 -0.20 6.61 -5.90
C MET A 103 -0.58 8.07 -5.67
N ASP A 104 -1.87 8.39 -5.70
CA ASP A 104 -2.40 9.71 -5.39
C ASP A 104 -2.14 10.08 -3.92
N PHE A 105 -2.34 9.14 -2.99
CA PHE A 105 -1.98 9.32 -1.59
C PHE A 105 -0.48 9.62 -1.42
N ILE A 106 0.40 8.80 -2.02
CA ILE A 106 1.85 8.98 -1.93
C ILE A 106 2.27 10.40 -2.35
N ARG A 107 1.71 10.91 -3.46
CA ARG A 107 2.01 12.26 -3.92
C ARG A 107 1.51 13.33 -2.96
N LYS A 108 0.29 13.15 -2.40
CA LYS A 108 -0.32 14.12 -1.47
C LYS A 108 0.41 14.17 -0.14
N ILE A 109 0.77 13.04 0.45
CA ILE A 109 1.55 13.02 1.70
C ILE A 109 2.98 13.56 1.50
N ALA A 110 3.63 13.27 0.36
CA ALA A 110 4.93 13.86 0.04
C ALA A 110 4.85 15.38 -0.10
N ARG A 111 3.82 15.89 -0.79
CA ARG A 111 3.55 17.33 -0.91
C ARG A 111 3.28 17.96 0.45
N TYR A 112 2.51 17.31 1.30
CA TYR A 112 2.29 17.77 2.67
C TYR A 112 3.61 17.84 3.45
N ASN A 113 4.46 16.80 3.40
CA ASN A 113 5.78 16.81 4.06
C ASN A 113 6.74 17.89 3.51
N TYR A 114 6.62 18.23 2.23
CA TYR A 114 7.37 19.34 1.66
C TYR A 114 6.94 20.68 2.28
N LEU A 115 5.63 20.91 2.39
CA LEU A 115 5.03 22.16 2.90
C LEU A 115 5.08 22.29 4.43
N SER A 116 4.96 21.18 5.16
CA SER A 116 4.87 21.13 6.62
C SER A 116 6.03 20.34 7.23
N PRO A 117 6.71 20.86 8.28
CA PRO A 117 7.80 20.15 8.94
C PRO A 117 7.33 19.01 9.86
N ARG A 118 6.01 18.84 10.07
CA ARG A 118 5.44 17.89 11.04
C ARG A 118 5.95 16.46 10.86
N LEU A 119 6.07 15.98 9.63
CA LEU A 119 6.53 14.59 9.38
C LEU A 119 8.06 14.42 9.39
N ARG A 120 8.85 15.50 9.37
CA ARG A 120 10.32 15.42 9.21
C ARG A 120 11.03 14.65 10.34
N HIS A 121 10.43 14.62 11.52
CA HIS A 121 10.96 13.91 12.70
C HIS A 121 10.29 12.56 12.96
N ARG A 122 9.28 12.19 12.15
CA ARG A 122 8.50 10.96 12.35
C ARG A 122 8.98 9.86 11.42
N ASN A 123 8.74 8.61 11.79
CA ASN A 123 8.92 7.44 10.95
C ASN A 123 7.57 7.08 10.33
N ILE A 124 7.54 6.89 9.01
CA ILE A 124 6.34 6.52 8.27
C ILE A 124 6.46 5.06 7.87
N VAL A 125 5.43 4.27 8.13
CA VAL A 125 5.32 2.88 7.74
C VAL A 125 4.14 2.75 6.80
N ILE A 126 4.38 2.33 5.56
CA ILE A 126 3.34 2.10 4.56
C ILE A 126 3.24 0.59 4.34
N MET A 127 2.12 0.01 4.77
CA MET A 127 1.82 -1.40 4.52
C MET A 127 1.15 -1.54 3.16
N VAL A 128 1.67 -2.43 2.31
CA VAL A 128 1.23 -2.58 0.92
C VAL A 128 1.15 -4.05 0.50
N PRO A 129 0.32 -4.40 -0.50
CA PRO A 129 0.37 -5.72 -1.10
C PRO A 129 1.75 -6.04 -1.69
N ALA A 130 2.28 -7.24 -1.42
CA ALA A 130 3.61 -7.67 -1.84
C ALA A 130 3.92 -7.41 -3.32
N MET A 131 2.93 -7.67 -4.18
CA MET A 131 3.04 -7.48 -5.63
C MET A 131 3.29 -6.03 -6.07
N HIS A 132 2.96 -5.05 -5.23
CA HIS A 132 3.14 -3.63 -5.48
C HIS A 132 4.30 -3.01 -4.70
N LEU A 133 4.98 -3.80 -3.86
CA LEU A 133 6.05 -3.34 -2.98
C LEU A 133 7.08 -2.49 -3.73
N GLY A 134 7.62 -3.01 -4.83
CA GLY A 134 8.61 -2.29 -5.63
C GLY A 134 8.07 -1.05 -6.34
N ILE A 135 6.80 -1.05 -6.75
CA ILE A 135 6.16 0.10 -7.43
C ILE A 135 5.99 1.24 -6.44
N TYR A 136 5.37 0.97 -5.29
CA TYR A 136 5.11 2.00 -4.28
C TYR A 136 6.39 2.49 -3.62
N SER A 137 7.36 1.62 -3.38
CA SER A 137 8.68 2.03 -2.86
C SER A 137 9.39 3.00 -3.80
N ARG A 138 9.35 2.73 -5.11
CA ARG A 138 9.89 3.65 -6.10
C ARG A 138 9.17 4.99 -6.07
N THR A 139 7.84 4.99 -6.07
CA THR A 139 7.06 6.23 -6.07
C THR A 139 7.24 7.05 -4.80
N LEU A 140 7.35 6.40 -3.63
CA LEU A 140 7.69 7.07 -2.38
C LEU A 140 9.07 7.72 -2.47
N ASN A 141 10.07 7.00 -2.99
CA ASN A 141 11.41 7.56 -3.16
C ASN A 141 11.43 8.73 -4.15
N GLU A 142 10.74 8.60 -5.28
CA GLU A 142 10.60 9.67 -6.27
C GLU A 142 9.91 10.91 -5.67
N SER A 143 8.82 10.71 -4.93
CA SER A 143 8.01 11.80 -4.40
C SER A 143 8.67 12.51 -3.22
N PHE A 144 9.30 11.79 -2.30
CA PHE A 144 9.92 12.38 -1.10
C PHE A 144 11.32 12.96 -1.35
N ASN A 145 12.03 12.47 -2.38
CA ASN A 145 13.37 12.96 -2.74
C ASN A 145 13.38 13.81 -4.02
N ASN A 146 12.20 14.18 -4.55
CA ASN A 146 12.05 15.01 -5.75
C ASN A 146 12.84 14.47 -6.96
N LEU A 147 12.81 13.15 -7.17
CA LEU A 147 13.47 12.51 -8.30
C LEU A 147 12.54 12.53 -9.53
N PRO A 148 13.09 12.48 -10.76
CA PRO A 148 12.29 12.38 -11.97
C PRO A 148 11.41 11.12 -11.95
N VAL A 149 10.17 11.26 -12.45
CA VAL A 149 9.18 10.18 -12.46
C VAL A 149 9.57 9.11 -13.47
N SER A 150 9.74 7.86 -13.02
CA SER A 150 10.02 6.74 -13.91
C SER A 150 8.74 6.22 -14.58
N THR A 151 8.64 6.29 -15.91
CA THR A 151 7.45 5.88 -16.68
C THR A 151 7.26 4.37 -16.85
N THR A 152 8.13 3.53 -16.27
CA THR A 152 8.14 2.07 -16.50
C THR A 152 7.01 1.29 -15.79
N ALA A 153 6.18 1.94 -14.97
CA ALA A 153 5.18 1.27 -14.13
C ALA A 153 3.81 1.00 -14.80
N SER A 154 3.42 1.74 -15.85
CA SER A 154 2.03 1.70 -16.36
C SER A 154 1.65 0.36 -17.01
N VAL A 155 2.59 -0.30 -17.70
CA VAL A 155 2.33 -1.55 -18.43
C VAL A 155 2.12 -2.75 -17.48
N ARG A 156 2.81 -2.79 -16.33
CA ARG A 156 2.64 -3.86 -15.32
C ARG A 156 1.38 -3.69 -14.47
N SER A 157 0.92 -2.45 -14.26
CA SER A 157 -0.27 -2.14 -13.46
C SER A 157 -1.55 -2.79 -14.00
N ALA A 158 -1.75 -2.81 -15.33
CA ALA A 158 -2.92 -3.44 -15.94
C ALA A 158 -2.95 -4.97 -15.74
N GLN A 159 -1.80 -5.63 -15.80
CA GLN A 159 -1.68 -7.08 -15.56
C GLN A 159 -1.91 -7.43 -14.09
N ILE A 160 -1.43 -6.58 -13.18
CA ILE A 160 -1.61 -6.71 -11.74
C ILE A 160 -3.06 -6.43 -11.32
N GLY A 161 -3.68 -5.38 -11.86
CA GLY A 161 -5.10 -5.07 -11.61
C GLY A 161 -6.02 -6.21 -12.04
N ARG A 162 -5.68 -6.91 -13.14
CA ARG A 162 -6.38 -8.13 -13.55
C ARG A 162 -6.24 -9.26 -12.52
N LEU A 163 -5.07 -9.42 -11.91
CA LEU A 163 -4.84 -10.42 -10.86
C LEU A 163 -5.68 -10.12 -9.61
N PHE A 164 -5.76 -8.85 -9.22
CA PHE A 164 -6.58 -8.39 -8.09
C PHE A 164 -8.08 -8.56 -8.33
N MET A 165 -8.53 -8.33 -9.56
CA MET A 165 -9.91 -8.58 -9.96
C MET A 165 -10.24 -10.08 -9.88
N VAL A 166 -9.30 -10.94 -10.27
CA VAL A 166 -9.44 -12.40 -10.15
C VAL A 166 -9.48 -12.84 -8.69
N THR A 167 -8.61 -12.33 -7.81
CA THR A 167 -8.63 -12.69 -6.38
C THR A 167 -9.86 -12.16 -5.64
N ARG A 168 -10.37 -10.96 -6.00
CA ARG A 168 -11.67 -10.49 -5.50
C ARG A 168 -12.81 -11.38 -5.97
N LEU A 169 -12.81 -11.78 -7.24
CA LEU A 169 -13.80 -12.73 -7.77
C LEU A 169 -13.72 -14.07 -7.05
N GLU A 170 -12.52 -14.59 -6.80
CA GLU A 170 -12.33 -15.84 -6.07
C GLU A 170 -12.82 -15.74 -4.62
N LYS A 171 -12.54 -14.65 -3.90
CA LYS A 171 -13.09 -14.44 -2.55
C LYS A 171 -14.61 -14.38 -2.52
N VAL A 172 -15.24 -13.69 -3.49
CA VAL A 172 -16.71 -13.64 -3.63
C VAL A 172 -17.28 -15.01 -4.06
N LEU A 173 -16.56 -15.75 -4.90
CA LEU A 173 -16.95 -17.10 -5.32
C LEU A 173 -16.86 -18.10 -4.17
N ILE A 174 -15.88 -17.95 -3.28
CA ILE A 174 -15.72 -18.78 -2.07
C ILE A 174 -16.80 -18.44 -1.04
N SER A 175 -17.24 -17.18 -0.95
CA SER A 175 -18.32 -16.78 -0.03
C SER A 175 -19.74 -17.13 -0.53
N LEU A 176 -19.91 -17.56 -1.79
CA LEU A 176 -21.18 -18.07 -2.33
C LEU A 176 -21.04 -19.51 -2.87
N PRO A 177 -21.01 -20.53 -1.99
CA PRO A 177 -20.81 -21.93 -2.39
C PRO A 177 -21.91 -22.48 -3.32
N LEU A 178 -23.07 -21.84 -3.42
CA LEU A 178 -24.21 -22.29 -4.24
C LEU A 178 -24.12 -21.90 -5.73
N LEU A 179 -23.26 -20.95 -6.13
CA LEU A 179 -23.23 -20.40 -7.51
C LEU A 179 -22.07 -20.89 -8.38
N VAL A 180 -21.13 -21.66 -7.82
CA VAL A 180 -19.92 -22.16 -8.51
C VAL A 180 -20.25 -22.99 -9.74
N GLY A 181 -21.34 -23.77 -9.70
CA GLY A 181 -21.80 -24.61 -10.81
C GLY A 181 -22.32 -23.82 -12.02
N VAL A 182 -23.04 -22.73 -11.78
CA VAL A 182 -23.64 -21.88 -12.82
C VAL A 182 -22.58 -20.99 -13.47
N LEU A 183 -21.68 -20.39 -12.68
CA LEU A 183 -20.60 -19.54 -13.20
C LEU A 183 -19.57 -20.32 -14.03
N ARG A 184 -19.25 -21.58 -13.70
CA ARG A 184 -18.39 -22.42 -14.55
C ARG A 184 -19.00 -22.73 -15.92
N ARG A 185 -20.33 -22.77 -16.03
CA ARG A 185 -21.04 -22.94 -17.32
C ARG A 185 -21.07 -21.61 -18.08
N ALA A 186 -21.34 -20.50 -17.40
CA ALA A 186 -21.30 -19.15 -18.00
C ALA A 186 -19.91 -18.80 -18.56
N ARG A 187 -18.82 -19.09 -17.84
CA ARG A 187 -17.45 -18.85 -18.30
C ARG A 187 -17.11 -19.64 -19.58
N ARG A 188 -17.60 -20.89 -19.70
CA ARG A 188 -17.40 -21.72 -20.89
C ARG A 188 -18.23 -21.23 -22.09
N LEU A 189 -19.42 -20.70 -21.86
CA LEU A 189 -20.25 -20.06 -22.88
C LEU A 189 -19.61 -18.75 -23.38
N PHE A 190 -19.14 -17.92 -22.45
CA PHE A 190 -18.52 -16.64 -22.78
C PHE A 190 -17.24 -16.83 -23.62
N LEU A 191 -16.38 -17.79 -23.26
CA LEU A 191 -15.18 -18.12 -24.03
C LEU A 191 -15.50 -18.72 -25.42
N ARG A 192 -16.62 -19.44 -25.57
CA ARG A 192 -17.06 -19.96 -26.87
C ARG A 192 -17.58 -18.85 -27.78
N ILE A 193 -18.33 -17.89 -27.25
CA ILE A 193 -18.84 -16.75 -28.01
C ILE A 193 -17.66 -15.85 -28.43
N PHE A 194 -16.73 -15.57 -27.52
CA PHE A 194 -15.54 -14.75 -27.82
C PHE A 194 -14.64 -15.40 -28.87
N ARG A 195 -14.41 -16.73 -28.82
CA ARG A 195 -13.65 -17.45 -29.86
C ARG A 195 -14.37 -17.49 -31.21
N ARG A 196 -15.70 -17.39 -31.23
CA ARG A 196 -16.48 -17.38 -32.47
C ARG A 196 -16.49 -15.99 -33.11
N ALA A 197 -16.53 -14.91 -32.31
CA ALA A 197 -16.38 -13.53 -32.78
C ALA A 197 -14.95 -13.24 -33.28
N ALA A 198 -13.92 -13.79 -32.62
CA ALA A 198 -12.52 -13.63 -33.04
C ALA A 198 -12.13 -14.44 -34.31
N ARG A 199 -13.04 -15.26 -34.86
CA ARG A 199 -12.85 -16.01 -36.12
C ARG A 199 -13.66 -15.43 -37.29
N SER A 200 -14.43 -14.36 -37.07
CA SER A 200 -15.19 -13.67 -38.13
C SER A 200 -14.61 -12.28 -38.45
N ILE A 201 -13.33 -12.08 -38.14
CA ILE A 201 -12.50 -10.96 -38.61
C ILE A 201 -11.35 -11.59 -39.38
#